data_AF-A0A9X7IRJ9-F1
#
_entry.id   AF-A0A9X7IRJ9-F1
#
_cell.length_a   1.000
_cell.length_b   1.000
_cell.length_c   1.000
_cell.angle_alpha   90.00
_cell.angle_beta   90.00
_cell.angle_gamma   90.00
#
_symmetry.space_group_name_H-M   'P 1'
#
loop_
_entity.id
_entity.type
_entity.pdbx_description
1 polymer ?
#
loop_
_entity_poly.entity_id
_entity_poly.type
_entity_poly.pdbx_seq_one_letter_code
_entity_poly.pdbx_strand_id
1 'polypeptide(L)'
;MAGRSTTQLQLSAHRFFSRRMERALRCGRVTGGPVPGRSALALGWLLSMVVVVGAVMLAVLRPQPVLGDAPILLDRATGALYVRIADTVHPVYNLASARLITGAADPRPVDGSALGRARRGPPLGIPGAPGVIGAPLPDAATWSLCEDSAGTVLMVGADPLQSGSLDPQQAIPVSSESGATFLLLDGRRVAVDPADPLLDAAVPSRVSALLLNAIPEAPPAADLHRVGLAPAVLCVHRRADDPGGVTLSSGVRLPVGESPTLLAQADGPGPALDGVYLPPGHSAYVRAADTSGHAGGVGYLITESGVRFTVDDDDAGRRLGLPAVATGVPWPLLAGLPAGPRLSRDQALLGRDAPPGPKVPDR
;
A
#
# COMPACT_ATOMS: atom_id res chain seq x y z
N MET A 1 25.54 -8.28 72.36
CA MET A 1 26.96 -8.24 71.95
C MET A 1 27.19 -6.93 71.18
N ALA A 2 27.76 -5.92 71.83
CA ALA A 2 28.05 -4.63 71.21
C ALA A 2 29.32 -4.75 70.34
N GLY A 3 29.22 -4.47 69.04
CA GLY A 3 30.36 -4.46 68.14
C GLY A 3 31.35 -3.36 68.54
N ARG A 4 32.56 -3.73 68.94
CA ARG A 4 33.64 -2.76 69.21
C ARG A 4 33.99 -2.04 67.92
N SER A 5 33.78 -0.73 67.89
CA SER A 5 34.23 0.14 66.80
C SER A 5 35.76 0.17 66.76
N THR A 6 36.35 -0.32 65.67
CA THR A 6 37.79 -0.23 65.44
C THR A 6 38.20 1.23 65.39
N THR A 7 39.05 1.67 66.31
CA THR A 7 39.50 3.07 66.34
C THR A 7 40.43 3.33 65.15
N GLN A 8 40.48 4.57 64.65
CA GLN A 8 41.40 4.97 63.57
C GLN A 8 42.85 4.58 63.89
N LEU A 9 43.22 4.61 65.18
CA LEU A 9 44.52 4.21 65.68
C LEU A 9 44.80 2.71 65.50
N GLN A 10 43.79 1.86 65.73
CA GLN A 10 43.94 0.41 65.50
C GLN A 10 44.06 0.08 64.00
N LEU A 11 43.30 0.76 63.15
CA LEU A 11 43.40 0.61 61.69
C LEU A 11 44.74 1.08 61.16
N SER A 12 45.29 2.19 61.67
CA SER A 12 46.60 2.69 61.26
C SER A 12 47.74 1.78 61.74
N ALA A 13 47.69 1.31 62.99
CA ALA A 13 48.65 0.35 63.53
C ALA A 13 48.63 -0.96 62.74
N HIS A 14 47.45 -1.51 62.44
CA HIS A 14 47.33 -2.74 61.67
C HIS A 14 47.83 -2.58 60.22
N ARG A 15 47.53 -1.45 59.57
CA ARG A 15 48.09 -1.09 58.25
C ARG A 15 49.61 -0.94 58.27
N PHE A 16 50.17 -0.43 59.36
CA PHE A 16 51.61 -0.33 59.53
C PHE A 16 52.27 -1.71 59.65
N PHE A 17 51.76 -2.58 60.53
CA PHE A 17 52.29 -3.93 60.71
C PHE A 17 52.19 -4.78 59.44
N SER A 18 51.06 -4.74 58.74
CA SER A 18 50.87 -5.47 57.48
C SER A 18 51.84 -5.02 56.38
N ARG A 19 52.05 -3.70 56.21
CA ARG A 19 53.04 -3.17 55.25
C ARG A 19 54.47 -3.58 55.59
N ARG A 20 54.81 -3.61 56.89
CA ARG A 20 56.14 -4.03 57.38
C ARG A 20 56.40 -5.51 57.10
N MET A 21 55.41 -6.37 57.37
CA MET A 21 55.48 -7.82 57.11
C MET A 21 55.67 -8.11 55.62
N GLU A 22 54.86 -7.49 54.76
CA GLU A 22 54.91 -7.74 53.32
C GLU A 22 56.24 -7.33 52.69
N ARG A 23 56.86 -6.26 53.19
CA ARG A 23 58.18 -5.87 52.73
C ARG A 23 59.28 -6.79 53.23
N ALA A 24 59.21 -7.24 54.49
CA ALA A 24 60.15 -8.22 55.01
C ALA A 24 60.17 -9.47 54.12
N LEU A 25 58.99 -9.92 53.68
CA LEU A 25 58.84 -11.07 52.77
C LEU A 25 59.30 -10.78 51.33
N ARG A 26 58.95 -9.62 50.74
CA ARG A 26 59.27 -9.32 49.33
C ARG A 26 60.68 -8.77 49.09
N CYS A 27 61.27 -8.07 50.05
CA CYS A 27 62.52 -7.33 49.88
C CYS A 27 63.61 -7.69 50.92
N GLY A 28 63.33 -8.59 51.88
CA GLY A 28 64.26 -8.96 52.94
C GLY A 28 64.61 -7.84 53.93
N ARG A 29 63.89 -6.71 53.88
CA ARG A 29 64.16 -5.51 54.71
C ARG A 29 62.90 -5.02 55.41
N VAL A 30 63.06 -4.53 56.63
CA VAL A 30 61.95 -4.19 57.53
C VAL A 30 61.69 -2.67 57.63
N THR A 31 62.62 -1.83 57.14
CA THR A 31 62.56 -0.35 57.16
C THR A 31 62.84 0.24 55.78
N GLY A 32 62.27 1.43 55.47
CA GLY A 32 62.50 2.19 54.22
C GLY A 32 61.21 2.72 53.55
N GLY A 33 61.32 3.34 52.37
CA GLY A 33 60.19 3.91 51.59
C GLY A 33 59.16 2.91 51.02
N PRO A 34 58.11 3.31 50.31
CA PRO A 34 57.04 2.38 49.86
C PRO A 34 57.55 1.17 49.04
N VAL A 35 56.83 0.03 49.11
CA VAL A 35 57.17 -1.20 48.36
C VAL A 35 57.03 -0.94 46.85
N PRO A 36 58.07 -1.18 46.03
CA PRO A 36 58.00 -0.94 44.59
C PRO A 36 56.97 -1.84 43.91
N GLY A 37 56.23 -1.30 42.93
CA GLY A 37 55.25 -2.04 42.10
C GLY A 37 53.80 -2.05 42.58
N ARG A 38 53.52 -1.79 43.87
CA ARG A 38 52.14 -1.80 44.39
C ARG A 38 51.30 -0.62 43.89
N SER A 39 51.92 0.55 43.78
CA SER A 39 51.31 1.74 43.17
C SER A 39 51.05 1.54 41.67
N ALA A 40 51.90 0.78 40.97
CA ALA A 40 51.75 0.51 39.55
C ALA A 40 50.50 -0.36 39.27
N LEU A 41 50.23 -1.38 40.09
CA LEU A 41 49.02 -2.20 39.98
C LEU A 41 47.74 -1.41 40.27
N ALA A 42 47.75 -0.57 41.31
CA ALA A 42 46.62 0.27 41.65
C ALA A 42 46.33 1.30 40.53
N LEU A 43 47.37 1.90 39.98
CA LEU A 43 47.26 2.83 38.84
C LEU A 43 46.74 2.11 37.59
N GLY A 44 47.23 0.91 37.29
CA GLY A 44 46.76 0.10 36.17
C GLY A 44 45.28 -0.29 36.29
N TRP A 45 44.83 -0.68 37.48
CA TRP A 45 43.42 -0.99 37.74
C TRP A 45 42.53 0.25 37.54
N LEU A 46 42.96 1.41 38.04
CA LEU A 46 42.22 2.66 37.92
C LEU A 46 42.13 3.13 36.46
N LEU A 47 43.23 3.04 35.70
CA LEU A 47 43.25 3.28 34.25
C LEU A 47 42.32 2.32 33.50
N SER A 48 42.35 1.03 33.82
CA SER A 48 41.46 0.05 33.19
C SER A 48 40.00 0.36 33.46
N MET A 49 39.66 0.77 34.69
CA MET A 49 38.29 1.16 35.05
C MET A 49 37.84 2.39 34.26
N VAL A 50 38.70 3.39 34.11
CA VAL A 50 38.42 4.58 33.29
C VAL A 50 38.19 4.20 31.82
N VAL A 51 39.00 3.30 31.25
CA VAL A 51 38.83 2.81 29.88
C VAL A 51 37.50 2.07 29.72
N VAL A 52 37.14 1.17 30.66
CA VAL A 52 35.88 0.43 30.61
C VAL A 52 34.68 1.37 30.72
N VAL A 53 34.71 2.32 31.66
CA VAL A 53 33.65 3.33 31.80
C VAL A 53 33.54 4.19 30.55
N GLY A 54 34.68 4.61 29.98
CA GLY A 54 34.74 5.34 28.73
C GLY A 54 34.12 4.56 27.57
N ALA A 55 34.43 3.26 27.43
CA ALA A 55 33.86 2.40 26.40
C ALA A 55 32.35 2.20 26.56
N VAL A 56 31.87 1.97 27.79
CA VAL A 56 30.43 1.86 28.10
C VAL A 56 29.71 3.16 27.78
N MET A 57 30.28 4.29 28.17
CA MET A 57 29.72 5.61 27.89
C MET A 57 29.66 5.87 26.37
N LEU A 58 30.71 5.52 25.62
CA LEU A 58 30.72 5.60 24.16
C LEU A 58 29.65 4.71 23.51
N ALA A 59 29.44 3.50 24.03
CA ALA A 59 28.42 2.58 23.53
C ALA A 59 26.99 3.10 23.78
N VAL A 60 26.73 3.76 24.91
CA VAL A 60 25.43 4.37 25.24
C VAL A 60 25.18 5.65 24.44
N LEU A 61 26.23 6.48 24.24
CA LEU A 61 26.14 7.72 23.46
C LEU A 61 26.06 7.47 21.94
N ARG A 62 26.63 6.36 21.45
CA ARG A 62 26.60 5.95 20.04
C ARG A 62 26.21 4.48 19.90
N PRO A 63 24.94 4.11 20.15
CA PRO A 63 24.48 2.77 19.85
C PRO A 63 24.68 2.51 18.35
N GLN A 64 25.42 1.46 17.99
CA GLN A 64 25.48 1.07 16.59
C GLN A 64 24.08 0.64 16.15
N PRO A 65 23.49 1.25 15.11
CA PRO A 65 22.21 0.78 14.61
C PRO A 65 22.46 -0.58 13.96
N VAL A 66 22.13 -1.64 14.69
CA VAL A 66 21.96 -2.96 14.12
C VAL A 66 20.77 -2.86 13.19
N LEU A 67 21.00 -3.08 11.90
CA LEU A 67 19.95 -3.41 10.94
C LEU A 67 19.34 -4.71 11.49
N GLY A 68 18.31 -4.58 12.34
CA GLY A 68 17.66 -5.72 12.97
C GLY A 68 17.07 -6.66 11.92
N ASP A 69 16.33 -7.67 12.34
CA ASP A 69 15.86 -8.69 11.39
C ASP A 69 14.69 -8.30 10.48
N ALA A 70 14.48 -7.00 10.30
CA ALA A 70 13.41 -6.47 9.47
C ALA A 70 13.66 -6.79 7.98
N PRO A 71 12.68 -7.40 7.29
CA PRO A 71 12.81 -7.74 5.88
C PRO A 71 12.75 -6.50 4.97
N ILE A 72 11.99 -5.48 5.36
CA ILE A 72 11.83 -4.22 4.63
C ILE A 72 12.35 -3.08 5.48
N LEU A 73 13.18 -2.24 4.88
CA LEU A 73 13.85 -1.10 5.51
C LEU A 73 13.45 0.17 4.78
N LEU A 74 13.13 1.22 5.53
CA LEU A 74 12.82 2.55 5.00
C LEU A 74 13.88 3.52 5.50
N ASP A 75 14.60 4.18 4.60
CA ASP A 75 15.50 5.26 4.99
C ASP A 75 14.67 6.47 5.44
N ARG A 76 14.82 6.87 6.71
CA ARG A 76 14.08 7.98 7.30
C ARG A 76 14.36 9.32 6.63
N ALA A 77 15.57 9.51 6.07
CA ALA A 77 15.97 10.78 5.49
C ALA A 77 15.46 10.96 4.05
N THR A 78 15.44 9.86 3.27
CA THR A 78 15.15 9.91 1.83
C THR A 78 13.81 9.31 1.45
N GLY A 79 13.19 8.51 2.34
CA GLY A 79 12.01 7.71 2.01
C GLY A 79 12.30 6.51 1.10
N ALA A 80 13.57 6.25 0.77
CA ALA A 80 13.95 5.13 -0.08
C ALA A 80 13.69 3.79 0.62
N LEU A 81 13.09 2.85 -0.12
CA LEU A 81 12.80 1.50 0.34
C LEU A 81 13.93 0.55 -0.02
N TYR A 82 14.21 -0.37 0.89
CA TYR A 82 15.18 -1.44 0.70
C TYR A 82 14.61 -2.75 1.23
N VAL A 83 14.99 -3.86 0.59
CA VAL A 83 14.72 -5.21 1.11
C VAL A 83 16.01 -5.90 1.49
N ARG A 84 15.95 -6.68 2.56
CA ARG A 84 17.08 -7.49 3.02
C ARG A 84 16.88 -8.94 2.58
N ILE A 85 17.79 -9.43 1.75
CA ILE A 85 17.84 -10.83 1.29
C ILE A 85 19.16 -11.41 1.79
N ALA A 86 19.09 -12.36 2.74
CA ALA A 86 20.24 -12.80 3.53
C ALA A 86 20.98 -11.60 4.16
N ASP A 87 22.28 -11.43 3.88
CA ASP A 87 23.11 -10.33 4.41
C ASP A 87 23.21 -9.11 3.47
N THR A 88 22.44 -9.10 2.37
CA THR A 88 22.52 -8.04 1.34
C THR A 88 21.25 -7.20 1.34
N VAL A 89 21.44 -5.89 1.28
CA VAL A 89 20.38 -4.89 1.21
C VAL A 89 20.24 -4.43 -0.24
N HIS A 90 19.05 -4.58 -0.80
CA HIS A 90 18.73 -4.22 -2.17
C HIS A 90 17.78 -3.01 -2.18
N PRO A 91 18.08 -1.93 -2.92
CA PRO A 91 17.11 -0.86 -3.16
C PRO A 91 15.88 -1.41 -3.88
N VAL A 92 14.68 -0.92 -3.55
CA VAL A 92 13.42 -1.34 -4.19
C VAL A 92 12.59 -0.14 -4.61
N TYR A 93 11.98 -0.23 -5.80
CA TYR A 93 11.23 0.88 -6.39
C TYR A 93 9.92 1.25 -5.67
N ASN A 94 9.27 0.31 -4.98
CA ASN A 94 7.98 0.52 -4.35
C ASN A 94 7.68 -0.52 -3.26
N LEU A 95 6.70 -0.23 -2.42
CA LEU A 95 6.28 -1.13 -1.33
C LEU A 95 5.68 -2.44 -1.84
N ALA A 96 4.91 -2.39 -2.94
CA ALA A 96 4.34 -3.59 -3.55
C ALA A 96 5.42 -4.62 -3.91
N SER A 97 6.50 -4.17 -4.58
CA SER A 97 7.64 -5.03 -4.92
C SER A 97 8.35 -5.55 -3.67
N ALA A 98 8.52 -4.72 -2.65
CA ALA A 98 9.15 -5.15 -1.40
C ALA A 98 8.34 -6.27 -0.73
N ARG A 99 7.02 -6.09 -0.63
CA ARG A 99 6.08 -7.08 -0.10
C ARG A 99 6.02 -8.36 -0.94
N LEU A 100 6.06 -8.27 -2.27
CA LEU A 100 6.17 -9.45 -3.14
C LEU A 100 7.45 -10.26 -2.87
N ILE A 101 8.57 -9.60 -2.63
CA ILE A 101 9.85 -10.27 -2.34
C ILE A 101 9.82 -10.92 -0.94
N THR A 102 9.44 -10.15 0.08
CA THR A 102 9.65 -10.54 1.49
C THR A 102 8.42 -11.05 2.22
N GLY A 103 7.23 -10.90 1.65
CA GLY A 103 5.94 -11.13 2.31
C GLY A 103 5.32 -9.85 2.87
N ALA A 104 4.10 -9.99 3.42
CA ALA A 104 3.32 -8.90 3.99
C ALA A 104 3.98 -8.40 5.28
N ALA A 105 4.92 -7.48 5.13
CA ALA A 105 5.63 -6.81 6.21
C ALA A 105 5.55 -5.30 6.02
N ASP A 106 5.61 -4.57 7.13
CA ASP A 106 5.67 -3.11 7.11
C ASP A 106 7.13 -2.62 7.13
N PRO A 107 7.44 -1.53 6.41
CA PRO A 107 8.79 -0.99 6.37
C PRO A 107 9.25 -0.53 7.76
N ARG A 108 10.45 -0.96 8.17
CA ARG A 108 11.08 -0.46 9.39
C ARG A 108 11.90 0.81 9.09
N PRO A 109 11.59 1.96 9.71
CA PRO A 109 12.41 3.16 9.55
C PRO A 109 13.80 2.96 10.14
N VAL A 110 14.83 3.26 9.36
CA VAL A 110 16.24 3.19 9.74
C VAL A 110 17.01 4.44 9.28
N ASP A 111 18.13 4.73 9.93
CA ASP A 111 19.01 5.82 9.55
C ASP A 111 19.89 5.43 8.34
N GLY A 112 20.06 6.36 7.40
CA GLY A 112 20.87 6.14 6.19
C GLY A 112 22.32 5.70 6.46
N SER A 113 22.90 6.08 7.61
CA SER A 113 24.25 5.65 8.03
C SER A 113 24.32 4.17 8.44
N ALA A 114 23.19 3.55 8.80
CA ALA A 114 23.09 2.12 8.99
C ALA A 114 23.10 1.40 7.64
N LEU A 115 22.29 1.89 6.69
CA LEU A 115 22.19 1.36 5.32
C LEU A 115 23.49 1.53 4.52
N GLY A 116 24.25 2.60 4.77
CA GLY A 116 25.56 2.85 4.13
C GLY A 116 26.64 1.83 4.51
N ARG A 117 26.49 1.14 5.66
CA ARG A 117 27.43 0.11 6.12
C ARG A 117 27.05 -1.31 5.68
N ALA A 118 25.83 -1.51 5.19
CA ALA A 118 25.37 -2.81 4.71
C ALA A 118 25.99 -3.17 3.36
N ARG A 119 26.12 -4.47 3.07
CA ARG A 119 26.38 -4.93 1.71
C ARG A 119 25.20 -4.55 0.82
N ARG A 120 25.48 -3.90 -0.31
CA ARG A 120 24.45 -3.45 -1.27
C ARG A 120 24.40 -4.36 -2.48
N GLY A 121 23.19 -4.75 -2.86
CA GLY A 121 22.92 -5.45 -4.11
C GLY A 121 22.35 -4.52 -5.19
N PRO A 122 22.10 -5.06 -6.39
CA PRO A 122 21.41 -4.31 -7.45
C PRO A 122 19.98 -3.95 -7.02
N PRO A 123 19.40 -2.88 -7.60
CA PRO A 123 18.02 -2.52 -7.35
C PRO A 123 17.07 -3.59 -7.90
N LEU A 124 16.01 -3.85 -7.13
CA LEU A 124 14.98 -4.84 -7.42
C LEU A 124 13.61 -4.14 -7.56
N GLY A 125 12.66 -4.88 -8.10
CA GLY A 125 11.26 -4.50 -8.14
C GLY A 125 10.71 -4.19 -9.54
N ILE A 126 9.43 -3.84 -9.53
CA ILE A 126 8.60 -3.65 -10.72
C ILE A 126 8.34 -2.14 -10.88
N PRO A 127 8.99 -1.45 -11.85
CA PRO A 127 8.70 -0.06 -12.15
C PRO A 127 7.24 0.11 -12.58
N GLY A 128 6.62 1.16 -12.08
CA GLY A 128 5.20 1.43 -12.29
C GLY A 128 4.26 0.64 -11.37
N ALA A 129 4.75 -0.31 -10.56
CA ALA A 129 3.93 -0.93 -9.52
C ALA A 129 3.62 0.06 -8.38
N PRO A 130 2.51 -0.11 -7.65
CA PRO A 130 2.03 0.90 -6.73
C PRO A 130 2.98 1.10 -5.53
N GLY A 131 3.25 2.37 -5.23
CA GLY A 131 4.10 2.81 -4.12
C GLY A 131 3.50 2.51 -2.75
N VAL A 132 2.18 2.53 -2.65
CA VAL A 132 1.39 2.27 -1.44
C VAL A 132 0.20 1.40 -1.85
N ILE A 133 -0.18 0.45 -0.98
CA ILE A 133 -1.39 -0.35 -1.12
C ILE A 133 -2.29 0.04 0.04
N GLY A 134 -3.42 0.69 -0.27
CA GLY A 134 -4.40 1.10 0.71
C GLY A 134 -5.13 -0.09 1.33
N ALA A 135 -5.88 0.16 2.41
CA ALA A 135 -6.71 -0.85 3.05
C ALA A 135 -7.75 -1.41 2.05
N PRO A 136 -8.01 -2.73 2.05
CA PRO A 136 -9.00 -3.30 1.15
C PRO A 136 -10.37 -2.72 1.45
N LEU A 137 -11.13 -2.40 0.39
CA LEU A 137 -12.53 -2.00 0.51
C LEU A 137 -13.37 -3.14 1.11
N PRO A 138 -14.48 -2.81 1.80
CA PRO A 138 -15.43 -3.81 2.27
C PRO A 138 -16.01 -4.65 1.12
N ASP A 139 -16.35 -5.91 1.42
CA ASP A 139 -16.92 -6.85 0.44
C ASP A 139 -18.24 -6.37 -0.18
N ALA A 140 -18.98 -5.47 0.49
CA ALA A 140 -20.24 -4.90 0.05
C ALA A 140 -20.08 -3.58 -0.73
N ALA A 141 -18.87 -3.25 -1.20
CA ALA A 141 -18.60 -2.03 -1.94
C ALA A 141 -19.49 -1.90 -3.20
N THR A 142 -20.04 -0.71 -3.43
CA THR A 142 -20.78 -0.40 -4.65
C THR A 142 -19.84 0.13 -5.72
N TRP A 143 -19.98 -0.39 -6.92
CA TRP A 143 -19.33 0.07 -8.14
C TRP A 143 -20.33 0.88 -8.94
N SER A 144 -20.02 2.14 -9.21
CA SER A 144 -20.89 3.06 -9.93
C SER A 144 -20.17 3.64 -11.13
N LEU A 145 -20.67 3.38 -12.33
CA LEU A 145 -20.17 4.00 -13.55
C LEU A 145 -21.15 5.09 -13.95
N CYS A 146 -20.70 6.34 -13.97
CA CYS A 146 -21.53 7.49 -14.29
C CYS A 146 -21.00 8.20 -15.52
N GLU A 147 -21.93 8.63 -16.35
CA GLU A 147 -21.64 9.36 -17.58
C GLU A 147 -22.49 10.63 -17.65
N ASP A 148 -21.86 11.71 -18.08
CA ASP A 148 -22.48 12.99 -18.36
C ASP A 148 -21.88 13.63 -19.62
N SER A 149 -22.20 14.90 -19.89
CA SER A 149 -21.66 15.60 -21.06
C SER A 149 -20.17 15.94 -20.97
N ALA A 150 -19.55 15.81 -19.79
CA ALA A 150 -18.13 16.05 -19.57
C ALA A 150 -17.29 14.78 -19.73
N GLY A 151 -17.85 13.61 -19.42
CA GLY A 151 -17.21 12.32 -19.67
C GLY A 151 -17.71 11.19 -18.78
N THR A 152 -16.90 10.13 -18.66
CA THR A 152 -17.22 8.92 -17.91
C THR A 152 -16.36 8.76 -16.66
N VAL A 153 -17.00 8.56 -15.51
CA VAL A 153 -16.34 8.41 -14.21
C VAL A 153 -16.75 7.12 -13.51
N LEU A 154 -15.76 6.37 -13.02
CA LEU A 154 -15.96 5.16 -12.22
C LEU A 154 -15.77 5.48 -10.73
N MET A 155 -16.77 5.22 -9.90
CA MET A 155 -16.72 5.35 -8.45
C MET A 155 -16.77 3.98 -7.80
N VAL A 156 -15.84 3.72 -6.87
CA VAL A 156 -15.68 2.44 -6.19
C VAL A 156 -15.72 2.63 -4.68
N GLY A 157 -16.57 1.89 -3.98
CA GLY A 157 -16.56 1.86 -2.50
C GLY A 157 -17.31 3.00 -1.81
N ALA A 158 -17.95 3.91 -2.55
CA ALA A 158 -19.00 4.74 -2.00
C ALA A 158 -20.28 3.90 -1.87
N ASP A 159 -21.01 3.98 -0.75
CA ASP A 159 -22.43 3.64 -0.76
C ASP A 159 -23.14 4.91 -1.27
N PRO A 160 -23.38 5.03 -2.58
CA PRO A 160 -23.73 6.32 -3.15
C PRO A 160 -25.07 6.73 -2.56
N LEU A 161 -25.15 7.94 -2.00
CA LEU A 161 -26.43 8.62 -1.87
C LEU A 161 -26.91 8.92 -3.29
N GLN A 162 -27.64 7.96 -3.86
CA GLN A 162 -28.17 8.04 -5.22
C GLN A 162 -28.97 9.34 -5.33
N SER A 163 -28.58 10.17 -6.30
CA SER A 163 -29.26 11.42 -6.57
C SER A 163 -30.34 11.13 -7.59
N GLY A 164 -31.54 10.82 -7.09
CA GLY A 164 -32.69 10.48 -7.93
C GLY A 164 -32.63 9.06 -8.47
N SER A 165 -33.41 8.16 -7.86
CA SER A 165 -33.72 6.87 -8.49
C SER A 165 -34.51 7.14 -9.77
N LEU A 166 -34.16 6.43 -10.84
CA LEU A 166 -34.98 6.42 -12.05
C LEU A 166 -36.24 5.59 -11.78
N ASP A 167 -37.37 5.97 -12.39
CA ASP A 167 -38.61 5.21 -12.29
C ASP A 167 -38.40 3.83 -12.96
N PRO A 168 -38.51 2.71 -12.23
CA PRO A 168 -38.30 1.38 -12.80
C PRO A 168 -39.29 1.03 -13.92
N GLN A 169 -40.43 1.73 -14.02
CA GLN A 169 -41.44 1.51 -15.05
C GLN A 169 -41.27 2.43 -16.27
N GLN A 170 -40.27 3.29 -16.27
CA GLN A 170 -39.99 4.22 -17.35
C GLN A 170 -38.70 3.81 -18.07
N ALA A 171 -38.81 3.61 -19.37
CA ALA A 171 -37.66 3.26 -20.19
C ALA A 171 -36.90 4.50 -20.63
N ILE A 172 -35.57 4.47 -20.52
CA ILE A 172 -34.70 5.58 -20.94
C ILE A 172 -34.09 5.24 -22.30
N PRO A 173 -34.34 6.04 -23.34
CA PRO A 173 -33.77 5.81 -24.65
C PRO A 173 -32.31 6.27 -24.68
N VAL A 174 -31.43 5.37 -25.09
CA VAL A 174 -30.01 5.63 -25.27
C VAL A 174 -29.53 5.12 -26.62
N SER A 175 -28.51 5.76 -27.17
CA SER A 175 -27.84 5.32 -28.40
C SER A 175 -26.36 5.11 -28.14
N SER A 176 -25.82 4.04 -28.73
CA SER A 176 -24.38 3.83 -28.80
C SER A 176 -23.73 4.76 -29.82
N GLU A 177 -22.41 4.90 -29.76
CA GLU A 177 -21.63 5.64 -30.76
C GLU A 177 -21.79 5.09 -32.18
N SER A 178 -22.05 3.78 -32.34
CA SER A 178 -22.29 3.14 -33.64
C SER A 178 -23.70 3.35 -34.19
N GLY A 179 -24.59 4.00 -33.42
CA GLY A 179 -25.97 4.28 -33.81
C GLY A 179 -26.97 3.17 -33.44
N ALA A 180 -26.54 2.10 -32.76
CA ALA A 180 -27.49 1.14 -32.20
C ALA A 180 -28.25 1.77 -31.02
N THR A 181 -29.58 1.60 -31.01
CA THR A 181 -30.48 2.19 -30.01
C THR A 181 -30.94 1.14 -29.01
N PHE A 182 -30.98 1.54 -27.74
CA PHE A 182 -31.41 0.70 -26.64
C PHE A 182 -32.39 1.46 -25.74
N LEU A 183 -33.26 0.70 -25.10
CA LEU A 183 -34.09 1.18 -23.99
C LEU A 183 -33.53 0.60 -22.69
N LEU A 184 -33.20 1.48 -21.74
CA LEU A 184 -32.78 1.08 -20.41
C LEU A 184 -34.01 0.98 -19.51
N LEU A 185 -34.26 -0.22 -18.97
CA LEU A 185 -35.40 -0.51 -18.11
C LEU A 185 -34.98 -1.50 -17.03
N ASP A 186 -35.27 -1.18 -15.76
CA ASP A 186 -35.00 -2.07 -14.61
C ASP A 186 -33.58 -2.66 -14.59
N GLY A 187 -32.57 -1.82 -14.85
CA GLY A 187 -31.17 -2.24 -14.87
C GLY A 187 -30.78 -3.16 -16.05
N ARG A 188 -31.64 -3.26 -17.07
CA ARG A 188 -31.39 -3.99 -18.31
C ARG A 188 -31.39 -3.04 -19.50
N ARG A 189 -30.68 -3.44 -20.57
CA ARG A 189 -30.77 -2.80 -21.87
C ARG A 189 -31.54 -3.71 -22.84
N VAL A 190 -32.49 -3.13 -23.56
CA VAL A 190 -33.29 -3.83 -24.57
C VAL A 190 -32.99 -3.20 -25.91
N ALA A 191 -32.55 -3.98 -26.89
CA ALA A 191 -32.29 -3.48 -28.24
C ALA A 191 -33.62 -3.13 -28.93
N VAL A 192 -33.66 -1.98 -29.60
CA VAL A 192 -34.86 -1.47 -30.29
C VAL A 192 -34.46 -0.93 -31.66
N ASP A 193 -35.37 -1.04 -32.63
CA ASP A 193 -35.19 -0.43 -33.94
C ASP A 193 -35.11 1.11 -33.79
N PRO A 194 -34.07 1.78 -34.31
CA PRO A 194 -34.01 3.24 -34.32
C PRO A 194 -35.22 3.93 -35.00
N ALA A 195 -35.96 3.21 -35.84
CA ALA A 195 -37.19 3.68 -36.50
C ALA A 195 -38.47 3.34 -35.72
N ASP A 196 -38.37 2.79 -34.51
CA ASP A 196 -39.53 2.45 -33.67
C ASP A 196 -40.26 3.74 -33.23
N PRO A 197 -41.59 3.86 -33.45
CA PRO A 197 -42.38 5.01 -33.01
C PRO A 197 -42.33 5.28 -31.50
N LEU A 198 -41.95 4.29 -30.67
CA LEU A 198 -41.68 4.50 -29.25
C LEU A 198 -40.63 5.58 -28.99
N LEU A 199 -39.71 5.80 -29.93
CA LEU A 199 -38.65 6.81 -29.83
C LEU A 199 -39.11 8.20 -30.27
N ASP A 200 -40.29 8.36 -30.87
CA ASP A 200 -40.81 9.68 -31.26
C ASP A 200 -41.06 10.58 -30.04
N ALA A 201 -41.26 9.98 -28.87
CA ALA A 201 -41.52 10.69 -27.62
C ALA A 201 -40.25 11.31 -26.99
N ALA A 202 -39.05 10.80 -27.31
CA ALA A 202 -37.80 11.25 -26.70
C ALA A 202 -36.57 10.92 -27.57
N VAL A 203 -35.71 11.91 -27.79
CA VAL A 203 -34.44 11.72 -28.50
C VAL A 203 -33.50 10.85 -27.65
N PRO A 204 -32.97 9.73 -28.18
CA PRO A 204 -32.03 8.90 -27.45
C PRO A 204 -30.75 9.66 -27.08
N SER A 205 -30.36 9.62 -25.81
CA SER A 205 -29.07 10.18 -25.38
C SER A 205 -27.93 9.28 -25.84
N ARG A 206 -26.93 9.87 -26.49
CA ARG A 206 -25.71 9.15 -26.83
C ARG A 206 -24.97 8.79 -25.55
N VAL A 207 -24.55 7.54 -25.42
CA VAL A 207 -23.76 7.03 -24.30
C VAL A 207 -22.55 6.23 -24.77
N SER A 208 -21.52 6.15 -23.94
CA SER A 208 -20.31 5.39 -24.19
C SER A 208 -20.57 3.88 -24.28
N ALA A 209 -19.72 3.19 -25.02
CA ALA A 209 -19.72 1.73 -25.04
C ALA A 209 -19.43 1.13 -23.64
N LEU A 210 -18.67 1.84 -22.81
CA LEU A 210 -18.33 1.43 -21.45
C LEU A 210 -19.58 1.33 -20.57
N LEU A 211 -20.42 2.38 -20.60
CA LEU A 211 -21.68 2.44 -19.86
C LEU A 211 -22.66 1.36 -20.36
N LEU A 212 -22.84 1.24 -21.67
CA LEU A 212 -23.75 0.24 -22.24
C LEU A 212 -23.33 -1.18 -21.89
N ASN A 213 -22.04 -1.50 -21.90
CA ASN A 213 -21.54 -2.84 -21.60
C ASN A 213 -21.63 -3.17 -20.10
N ALA A 214 -21.73 -2.17 -19.22
CA ALA A 214 -22.00 -2.40 -17.79
C ALA A 214 -23.45 -2.87 -17.52
N ILE A 215 -24.37 -2.63 -18.47
CA ILE A 215 -25.79 -2.97 -18.36
C ILE A 215 -26.08 -4.28 -19.13
N PRO A 216 -26.56 -5.34 -18.46
CA PRO A 216 -26.91 -6.60 -19.11
C PRO A 216 -28.03 -6.44 -20.13
N GLU A 217 -27.89 -7.15 -21.25
CA GLU A 217 -28.94 -7.20 -22.28
C GLU A 217 -30.10 -8.10 -21.86
N ALA A 218 -31.31 -7.69 -22.22
CA ALA A 218 -32.55 -8.43 -22.01
C ALA A 218 -33.30 -8.59 -23.35
N PRO A 219 -34.10 -9.66 -23.51
CA PRO A 219 -34.94 -9.82 -24.69
C PRO A 219 -35.93 -8.65 -24.83
N PRO A 220 -36.47 -8.40 -26.04
CA PRO A 220 -37.48 -7.38 -26.27
C PRO A 220 -38.66 -7.53 -25.30
N ALA A 221 -38.99 -6.45 -24.60
CA ALA A 221 -40.13 -6.41 -23.69
C ALA A 221 -41.41 -6.14 -24.49
N ALA A 222 -42.41 -7.01 -24.33
CA ALA A 222 -43.67 -6.90 -25.08
C ALA A 222 -44.58 -5.74 -24.61
N ASP A 223 -44.36 -5.21 -23.40
CA ASP A 223 -45.26 -4.26 -22.74
C ASP A 223 -44.59 -2.92 -22.38
N LEU A 224 -43.80 -2.36 -23.28
CA LEU A 224 -43.08 -1.11 -23.03
C LEU A 224 -43.92 0.10 -23.45
N HIS A 225 -44.58 0.74 -22.48
CA HIS A 225 -45.59 1.77 -22.74
C HIS A 225 -45.18 3.20 -22.35
N ARG A 226 -44.07 3.37 -21.62
CA ARG A 226 -43.60 4.67 -21.15
C ARG A 226 -42.12 4.85 -21.41
N VAL A 227 -41.81 5.77 -22.30
CA VAL A 227 -40.46 6.25 -22.56
C VAL A 227 -40.27 7.58 -21.83
N GLY A 228 -39.14 7.72 -21.14
CA GLY A 228 -38.75 8.91 -20.41
C GLY A 228 -37.64 9.69 -21.08
N LEU A 229 -37.39 10.88 -20.55
CA LEU A 229 -36.21 11.65 -20.90
C LEU A 229 -35.01 11.07 -20.16
N ALA A 230 -33.89 10.92 -20.87
CA ALA A 230 -32.63 10.59 -20.25
C ALA A 230 -32.19 11.73 -19.31
N PRO A 231 -31.67 11.40 -18.11
CA PRO A 231 -31.11 12.40 -17.21
C PRO A 231 -29.83 13.01 -17.80
N ALA A 232 -29.44 14.19 -17.29
CA ALA A 232 -28.17 14.83 -17.65
C ALA A 232 -26.94 14.01 -17.22
N VAL A 233 -27.08 13.23 -16.13
CA VAL A 233 -26.08 12.28 -15.65
C VAL A 233 -26.77 10.93 -15.54
N LEU A 234 -26.22 9.89 -16.16
CA LEU A 234 -26.72 8.53 -16.06
C LEU A 234 -25.70 7.67 -15.34
N CYS A 235 -26.14 7.01 -14.27
CA CYS A 235 -25.28 6.16 -13.45
C CYS A 235 -25.80 4.71 -13.42
N VAL A 236 -24.86 3.78 -13.58
CA VAL A 236 -25.07 2.34 -13.44
C VAL A 236 -24.40 1.88 -12.15
N HIS A 237 -25.16 1.31 -11.23
CA HIS A 237 -24.65 0.80 -9.96
C HIS A 237 -24.73 -0.71 -9.89
N ARG A 238 -23.71 -1.30 -9.28
CA ARG A 238 -23.67 -2.71 -8.92
C ARG A 238 -23.06 -2.87 -7.55
N ARG A 239 -23.70 -3.68 -6.71
CA ARG A 239 -23.14 -4.07 -5.42
C ARG A 239 -22.24 -5.28 -5.60
N ALA A 240 -21.09 -5.27 -4.94
CA ALA A 240 -20.11 -6.34 -5.00
C ALA A 240 -20.63 -7.72 -4.55
N ASP A 241 -21.57 -7.75 -3.61
CA ASP A 241 -22.24 -8.95 -3.09
C ASP A 241 -23.56 -9.30 -3.81
N ASP A 242 -24.02 -8.44 -4.73
CA ASP A 242 -25.12 -8.72 -5.67
C ASP A 242 -24.65 -8.46 -7.11
N PRO A 243 -23.82 -9.36 -7.67
CA PRO A 243 -23.28 -9.20 -9.01
C PRO A 243 -24.33 -9.37 -10.11
N GLY A 244 -25.57 -9.76 -9.78
CA GLY A 244 -26.71 -9.82 -10.71
C GLY A 244 -27.51 -8.52 -10.75
N GLY A 245 -27.67 -7.85 -9.60
CA GLY A 245 -28.40 -6.61 -9.46
C GLY A 245 -27.72 -5.42 -10.12
N VAL A 246 -28.44 -4.76 -11.04
CA VAL A 246 -28.08 -3.46 -11.60
C VAL A 246 -29.15 -2.47 -11.22
N THR A 247 -28.74 -1.31 -10.70
CA THR A 247 -29.66 -0.19 -10.50
C THR A 247 -29.18 1.02 -11.29
N LEU A 248 -30.13 1.83 -11.76
CA LEU A 248 -29.86 3.03 -12.52
C LEU A 248 -30.27 4.26 -11.70
N SER A 249 -29.46 5.32 -11.74
CA SER A 249 -29.81 6.60 -11.11
C SER A 249 -29.42 7.78 -11.98
N SER A 250 -29.94 8.96 -11.65
CA SER A 250 -29.61 10.23 -12.30
C SER A 250 -28.38 10.94 -11.71
N GLY A 251 -27.54 10.24 -10.94
CA GLY A 251 -26.31 10.81 -10.38
C GLY A 251 -25.86 10.19 -9.06
N VAL A 252 -24.61 10.44 -8.70
CA VAL A 252 -24.03 10.10 -7.39
C VAL A 252 -23.56 11.36 -6.69
N ARG A 253 -23.77 11.41 -5.38
CA ARG A 253 -23.12 12.40 -4.52
C ARG A 253 -21.89 11.79 -3.85
N LEU A 254 -20.74 12.41 -4.10
CA LEU A 254 -19.51 12.14 -3.37
C LEU A 254 -19.51 12.85 -2.00
N PRO A 255 -18.71 12.37 -1.02
CA PRO A 255 -18.45 13.10 0.20
C PRO A 255 -17.94 14.52 -0.06
N VAL A 256 -18.26 15.46 0.84
CA VAL A 256 -17.89 16.87 0.68
C VAL A 256 -16.37 17.02 0.68
N GLY A 257 -15.83 17.70 -0.35
CA GLY A 257 -14.40 17.97 -0.48
C GLY A 257 -13.62 16.86 -1.20
N GLU A 258 -14.30 15.79 -1.62
CA GLU A 258 -13.70 14.73 -2.42
C GLU A 258 -14.09 14.86 -3.89
N SER A 259 -13.14 14.56 -4.77
CA SER A 259 -13.33 14.57 -6.22
C SER A 259 -12.68 13.35 -6.86
N PRO A 260 -13.20 12.85 -7.99
CA PRO A 260 -12.54 11.78 -8.74
C PRO A 260 -11.11 12.17 -9.16
N THR A 261 -10.22 11.18 -9.18
CA THR A 261 -8.89 11.30 -9.76
C THR A 261 -9.03 11.31 -11.28
N LEU A 262 -8.60 12.39 -11.94
CA LEU A 262 -8.55 12.47 -13.39
C LEU A 262 -7.49 11.51 -13.95
N LEU A 263 -7.88 10.70 -14.93
CA LEU A 263 -7.00 9.74 -15.58
C LEU A 263 -6.21 10.40 -16.72
N ALA A 264 -4.98 9.93 -16.94
CA ALA A 264 -4.14 10.43 -18.03
C ALA A 264 -4.69 10.10 -19.43
N GLN A 265 -5.56 9.10 -19.53
CA GLN A 265 -6.21 8.67 -20.77
C GLN A 265 -7.54 9.40 -21.04
N ALA A 266 -7.94 10.34 -20.19
CA ALA A 266 -9.20 11.06 -20.32
C ALA A 266 -9.34 11.70 -21.71
N ASP A 267 -10.50 11.50 -22.32
CA ASP A 267 -10.85 12.01 -23.66
C ASP A 267 -12.20 12.76 -23.68
N GLY A 268 -12.78 13.01 -22.51
CA GLY A 268 -14.05 13.70 -22.32
C GLY A 268 -15.22 12.79 -22.68
N PRO A 269 -16.13 13.20 -23.57
CA PRO A 269 -17.27 12.37 -23.98
C PRO A 269 -16.87 11.23 -24.94
N GLY A 270 -15.62 10.78 -24.90
CA GLY A 270 -15.10 9.70 -25.71
C GLY A 270 -15.26 8.32 -25.06
N PRO A 271 -14.70 7.28 -25.69
CA PRO A 271 -14.81 5.91 -25.20
C PRO A 271 -13.92 5.61 -23.98
N ALA A 272 -12.97 6.48 -23.64
CA ALA A 272 -12.08 6.24 -22.51
C ALA A 272 -12.76 6.58 -21.18
N LEU A 273 -12.26 5.98 -20.11
CA LEU A 273 -12.64 6.40 -18.76
C LEU A 273 -11.84 7.66 -18.39
N ASP A 274 -12.52 8.71 -17.96
CA ASP A 274 -11.91 10.01 -17.64
C ASP A 274 -11.50 10.12 -16.18
N GLY A 275 -12.27 9.50 -15.29
CA GLY A 275 -12.07 9.64 -13.86
C GLY A 275 -12.30 8.36 -13.08
N VAL A 276 -11.53 8.19 -12.00
CA VAL A 276 -11.77 7.16 -11.00
C VAL A 276 -11.82 7.78 -9.63
N TYR A 277 -12.87 7.46 -8.88
CA TYR A 277 -12.93 7.74 -7.45
C TYR A 277 -12.85 6.43 -6.68
N LEU A 278 -11.89 6.37 -5.77
CA LEU A 278 -11.75 5.32 -4.78
C LEU A 278 -11.32 6.01 -3.48
N PRO A 279 -11.97 5.75 -2.32
CA PRO A 279 -11.70 6.46 -1.08
C PRO A 279 -10.21 6.52 -0.76
N PRO A 280 -9.66 7.69 -0.39
CA PRO A 280 -8.23 7.84 -0.11
C PRO A 280 -7.72 6.79 0.87
N GLY A 281 -6.53 6.25 0.60
CA GLY A 281 -5.91 5.23 1.45
C GLY A 281 -6.59 3.86 1.40
N HIS A 282 -7.50 3.61 0.46
CA HIS A 282 -8.09 2.29 0.21
C HIS A 282 -7.56 1.66 -1.09
N SER A 283 -7.89 0.40 -1.30
CA SER A 283 -7.69 -0.33 -2.56
C SER A 283 -8.81 -1.32 -2.79
N ALA A 284 -9.04 -1.71 -4.06
CA ALA A 284 -9.96 -2.78 -4.40
C ALA A 284 -9.17 -3.99 -4.90
N TYR A 285 -9.48 -5.19 -4.39
CA TYR A 285 -8.97 -6.44 -4.94
C TYR A 285 -10.13 -7.27 -5.48
N VAL A 286 -10.17 -7.40 -6.80
CA VAL A 286 -11.33 -7.93 -7.53
C VAL A 286 -10.91 -8.98 -8.54
N ARG A 287 -11.86 -9.79 -8.99
CA ARG A 287 -11.70 -10.69 -10.14
C ARG A 287 -12.75 -10.33 -11.17
N ALA A 288 -12.41 -10.56 -12.44
CA ALA A 288 -13.40 -10.45 -13.50
C ALA A 288 -14.51 -11.47 -13.26
N ALA A 289 -15.75 -10.99 -13.19
CA ALA A 289 -16.94 -11.81 -13.21
C ALA A 289 -17.56 -11.79 -14.60
N ASP A 290 -18.12 -12.92 -15.00
CA ASP A 290 -19.03 -12.96 -16.14
C ASP A 290 -20.38 -12.28 -15.78
N THR A 291 -21.26 -12.16 -16.76
CA THR A 291 -22.59 -11.54 -16.59
C THR A 291 -23.52 -12.32 -15.68
N SER A 292 -23.17 -13.56 -15.31
CA SER A 292 -23.88 -14.38 -14.32
C SER A 292 -23.31 -14.23 -12.90
N GLY A 293 -22.27 -13.41 -12.72
CA GLY A 293 -21.63 -13.15 -11.44
C GLY A 293 -20.59 -14.19 -11.03
N HIS A 294 -20.27 -15.16 -11.88
CA HIS A 294 -19.20 -16.13 -11.59
C HIS A 294 -17.85 -15.48 -11.79
N ALA A 295 -17.12 -15.27 -10.69
CA ALA A 295 -15.76 -14.74 -10.71
C ALA A 295 -14.76 -15.84 -11.11
N GLY A 296 -13.95 -15.58 -12.13
CA GLY A 296 -12.93 -16.50 -12.63
C GLY A 296 -11.69 -15.77 -13.13
N GLY A 297 -10.57 -16.48 -13.23
CA GLY A 297 -9.32 -15.93 -13.74
C GLY A 297 -8.47 -15.20 -12.69
N VAL A 298 -7.61 -14.29 -13.18
CA VAL A 298 -6.60 -13.58 -12.39
C VAL A 298 -7.21 -12.47 -11.52
N GLY A 299 -6.58 -12.19 -10.38
CA GLY A 299 -6.95 -11.07 -9.53
C GLY A 299 -6.46 -9.73 -10.09
N TYR A 300 -7.17 -8.66 -9.78
CA TYR A 300 -6.81 -7.28 -10.13
C TYR A 300 -6.79 -6.42 -8.87
N LEU A 301 -5.65 -5.79 -8.61
CA LEU A 301 -5.53 -4.73 -7.61
C LEU A 301 -5.80 -3.38 -8.28
N ILE A 302 -6.68 -2.58 -7.70
CA ILE A 302 -6.97 -1.22 -8.16
C ILE A 302 -6.66 -0.26 -7.02
N THR A 303 -5.86 0.76 -7.32
CA THR A 303 -5.44 1.80 -6.37
C THR A 303 -6.22 3.09 -6.55
N GLU A 304 -6.07 4.04 -5.62
CA GLU A 304 -6.67 5.38 -5.68
C GLU A 304 -6.30 6.18 -6.95
N SER A 305 -5.19 5.84 -7.59
CA SER A 305 -4.77 6.41 -8.88
C SER A 305 -5.57 5.89 -10.08
N GLY A 306 -6.51 4.96 -9.87
CA GLY A 306 -7.35 4.39 -10.94
C GLY A 306 -6.61 3.46 -11.89
N VAL A 307 -5.46 2.91 -11.50
CA VAL A 307 -4.71 1.94 -12.31
C VAL A 307 -5.05 0.53 -11.85
N ARG A 308 -5.33 -0.38 -12.79
CA ARG A 308 -5.49 -1.81 -12.51
C ARG A 308 -4.17 -2.55 -12.68
N PHE A 309 -3.81 -3.37 -11.71
CA PHE A 309 -2.63 -4.21 -11.73
C PHE A 309 -3.06 -5.67 -11.67
N THR A 310 -2.58 -6.49 -12.60
CA THR A 310 -2.87 -7.93 -12.57
C THR A 310 -2.05 -8.58 -11.45
N VAL A 311 -2.69 -9.26 -10.51
CA VAL A 311 -2.05 -10.07 -9.48
C VAL A 311 -1.98 -11.51 -10.00
N ASP A 312 -0.75 -12.03 -10.12
CA ASP A 312 -0.48 -13.26 -10.90
C ASP A 312 -1.11 -14.52 -10.28
N ASP A 313 -1.07 -14.64 -8.95
CA ASP A 313 -1.61 -15.77 -8.20
C ASP A 313 -2.00 -15.39 -6.76
N ASP A 314 -2.56 -16.35 -6.02
CA ASP A 314 -2.97 -16.17 -4.64
C ASP A 314 -1.77 -15.99 -3.68
N ASP A 315 -0.57 -16.47 -4.03
CA ASP A 315 0.64 -16.23 -3.24
C ASP A 315 1.07 -14.77 -3.31
N ALA A 316 1.07 -14.18 -4.51
CA ALA A 316 1.29 -12.77 -4.75
C ALA A 316 0.24 -11.93 -3.99
N GLY A 317 -1.03 -12.32 -4.04
CA GLY A 317 -2.10 -11.68 -3.26
C GLY A 317 -1.82 -11.67 -1.77
N ARG A 318 -1.48 -12.84 -1.19
CA ARG A 318 -1.13 -12.95 0.25
C ARG A 318 0.09 -12.12 0.62
N ARG A 319 1.14 -12.12 -0.22
CA ARG A 319 2.36 -11.33 0.00
C ARG A 319 2.09 -9.84 -0.01
N LEU A 320 1.18 -9.38 -0.86
CA LEU A 320 0.75 -7.98 -0.93
C LEU A 320 -0.16 -7.57 0.24
N GLY A 321 -0.69 -8.53 1.00
CA GLY A 321 -1.64 -8.31 2.10
C GLY A 321 -3.08 -8.13 1.62
N LEU A 322 -3.42 -8.71 0.47
CA LEU A 322 -4.77 -8.62 -0.11
C LEU A 322 -5.71 -9.67 0.49
N PRO A 323 -7.04 -9.43 0.45
CA PRO A 323 -8.04 -10.41 0.88
C PRO A 323 -7.88 -11.75 0.15
N ALA A 324 -8.17 -12.84 0.85
CA ALA A 324 -8.07 -14.19 0.29
C ALA A 324 -9.15 -14.47 -0.78
N VAL A 325 -10.31 -13.84 -0.64
CA VAL A 325 -11.40 -13.92 -1.62
C VAL A 325 -11.50 -12.55 -2.29
N ALA A 326 -11.43 -12.55 -3.62
CA ALA A 326 -11.61 -11.36 -4.42
C ALA A 326 -13.08 -11.25 -4.84
N THR A 327 -13.63 -10.05 -4.74
CA THR A 327 -14.98 -9.74 -5.21
C THR A 327 -15.08 -9.87 -6.73
N GLY A 328 -16.17 -10.44 -7.23
CA GLY A 328 -16.47 -10.48 -8.66
C GLY A 328 -16.98 -9.14 -9.19
N VAL A 329 -16.32 -8.60 -10.21
CA VAL A 329 -16.71 -7.34 -10.87
C VAL A 329 -16.79 -7.56 -12.38
N PRO A 330 -17.84 -7.08 -13.07
CA PRO A 330 -17.96 -7.22 -14.52
C PRO A 330 -16.74 -6.69 -15.27
N TRP A 331 -16.26 -7.47 -16.24
CA TRP A 331 -15.12 -7.10 -17.07
C TRP A 331 -15.21 -5.69 -17.68
N PRO A 332 -16.37 -5.21 -18.18
CA PRO A 332 -16.47 -3.85 -18.74
C PRO A 332 -15.97 -2.76 -17.80
N LEU A 333 -16.30 -2.83 -16.50
CA LEU A 333 -15.83 -1.86 -15.50
C LEU A 333 -14.32 -1.92 -15.30
N LEU A 334 -13.74 -3.12 -15.39
CA LEU A 334 -12.29 -3.32 -15.27
C LEU A 334 -11.55 -2.94 -16.56
N ALA A 335 -12.17 -3.14 -17.72
CA ALA A 335 -11.55 -2.93 -19.02
C ALA A 335 -11.28 -1.44 -19.31
N GLY A 336 -12.13 -0.55 -18.80
CA GLY A 336 -11.95 0.90 -18.90
C GLY A 336 -10.77 1.45 -18.09
N LEU A 337 -10.28 0.71 -17.09
CA LEU A 337 -9.18 1.17 -16.24
C LEU A 337 -7.81 1.04 -16.95
N PRO A 338 -6.92 2.06 -16.84
CA PRO A 338 -5.53 1.98 -17.26
C PRO A 338 -4.84 0.74 -16.69
N ALA A 339 -4.14 0.00 -17.55
CA ALA A 339 -3.42 -1.20 -17.15
C ALA A 339 -2.00 -0.87 -16.67
N GLY A 340 -1.68 -1.28 -15.44
CA GLY A 340 -0.34 -1.27 -14.88
C GLY A 340 0.42 -2.58 -15.13
N PRO A 341 1.69 -2.66 -14.68
CA PRO A 341 2.45 -3.90 -14.75
C PRO A 341 1.79 -5.04 -13.96
N ARG A 342 2.10 -6.26 -14.36
CA ARG A 342 1.73 -7.46 -13.61
C ARG A 342 2.50 -7.50 -12.28
N LEU A 343 1.83 -7.89 -11.21
CA LEU A 343 2.39 -8.03 -9.88
C LEU A 343 2.67 -9.52 -9.62
N SER A 344 3.94 -9.90 -9.76
CA SER A 344 4.42 -11.24 -9.42
C SER A 344 5.74 -11.16 -8.67
N ARG A 345 6.02 -12.19 -7.86
CA ARG A 345 7.29 -12.30 -7.14
C ARG A 345 8.47 -12.36 -8.09
N ASP A 346 8.33 -13.10 -9.19
CA ASP A 346 9.41 -13.28 -10.17
C ASP A 346 9.79 -11.95 -10.82
N GLN A 347 8.80 -11.13 -11.20
CA GLN A 347 9.08 -9.78 -11.73
C GLN A 347 9.72 -8.87 -10.68
N ALA A 348 9.33 -8.99 -9.42
CA ALA A 348 9.90 -8.19 -8.34
C ALA A 348 11.37 -8.57 -8.04
N LEU A 349 11.75 -9.84 -8.24
CA LEU A 349 13.12 -10.33 -8.04
C LEU A 349 14.08 -10.01 -9.19
N LEU A 350 13.58 -9.52 -10.33
CA LEU A 350 14.44 -9.13 -11.44
C LEU A 350 15.34 -7.96 -11.03
N GLY A 351 16.64 -8.25 -10.94
CA GLY A 351 17.67 -7.23 -10.80
C GLY A 351 17.74 -6.37 -12.05
N ARG A 352 17.77 -5.05 -11.85
CA ARG A 352 17.91 -4.08 -12.94
C ARG A 352 19.21 -3.33 -12.81
N ASP A 353 19.85 -3.09 -13.94
CA ASP A 353 20.93 -2.12 -14.00
C ASP A 353 20.31 -0.72 -13.92
N ALA A 354 20.58 0.00 -12.85
CA ALA A 354 20.18 1.38 -12.68
C ALA A 354 21.42 2.27 -12.55
N PRO A 355 21.35 3.54 -12.99
CA PRO A 355 22.40 4.50 -12.70
C PRO A 355 22.61 4.59 -11.16
N PRO A 356 23.85 4.80 -10.71
CA PRO A 356 24.14 4.88 -9.28
C PRO A 356 23.25 5.95 -8.63
N GLY A 357 22.53 5.57 -7.57
CA GLY A 357 21.68 6.48 -6.82
C GLY A 357 22.47 7.67 -6.26
N PRO A 358 21.79 8.77 -5.89
CA PRO A 358 22.45 9.95 -5.35
C PRO A 358 23.29 9.57 -4.13
N LYS A 359 24.58 9.92 -4.15
CA LYS A 359 25.44 9.80 -2.97
C LYS A 359 24.95 10.80 -1.95
N VAL A 360 24.48 10.32 -0.79
CA VAL A 360 24.25 11.18 0.36
C VAL A 360 25.61 11.72 0.79
N PRO A 361 25.85 13.04 0.79
CA PRO A 361 27.11 13.58 1.25
C PRO A 361 27.27 13.30 2.75
N ASP A 362 28.41 12.72 3.13
CA ASP A 362 28.80 12.61 4.53
C ASP A 362 28.83 14.03 5.13
N ARG A 363 27.97 14.29 6.12
CA ARG A 363 27.98 15.51 6.92
C ARG A 363 28.79 15.32 8.19
#